data_AF-A0A9D8ND41-F1
#
_entry.id   AF-A0A9D8ND41-F1
#
_cell.length_a   1.000
_cell.length_b   1.000
_cell.length_c   1.000
_cell.angle_alpha   90.00
_cell.angle_beta   90.00
_cell.angle_gamma   90.00
#
_symmetry.space_group_name_H-M   'P 1'
#
loop_
_entity.id
_entity.type
_entity.pdbx_description
1 polymer ?
#
loop_
_entity_poly.entity_id
_entity_poly.type
_entity_poly.pdbx_seq_one_letter_code
_entity_poly.pdbx_strand_id
1 'polypeptide(L)'
;MDRHTKDRLLSELTPEIRAYLFPGMQEPEEAPCYYLSALEECEMPATVRLERKTARAAAPIFGRQRKREAECRREPDSEGLDPRTEQILAEIRRLQEKYGVTIDELELMLGYTVKLSPLRITRGGRIFLTGYGDTEVKMTNVAKALYFLYLLHPEGLRYKEIAAHKDELLHIYGSVSGRDEPEEIEKSIDLLVDPFGNALNVNASRVKTAFRNVVSDRIARFYYINGAAGDVKKVPLDRDLVLWEY
;
A
#
# COMPACT_ATOMS: atom_id res chain seq x y z
N MET A 1 -4.12 -12.55 -24.11
CA MET A 1 -4.81 -11.51 -24.89
C MET A 1 -3.80 -10.80 -25.78
N ASP A 2 -4.16 -10.50 -27.02
CA ASP A 2 -3.30 -9.81 -27.99
C ASP A 2 -3.19 -8.30 -27.69
N ARG A 3 -2.04 -7.68 -28.04
CA ARG A 3 -1.74 -6.26 -27.81
C ARG A 3 -2.83 -5.35 -28.40
N HIS A 4 -3.36 -5.75 -29.55
CA HIS A 4 -4.33 -4.95 -30.29
C HIS A 4 -5.72 -4.88 -29.62
N THR A 5 -6.09 -5.93 -28.87
CA THR A 5 -7.36 -6.00 -28.14
C THR A 5 -7.35 -5.06 -26.92
N LYS A 6 -6.20 -4.92 -26.27
CA LYS A 6 -6.01 -4.06 -25.10
C LYS A 6 -6.13 -2.58 -25.44
N ASP A 7 -5.48 -2.14 -26.52
CA ASP A 7 -5.51 -0.72 -26.93
C ASP A 7 -6.92 -0.31 -27.38
N ARG A 8 -7.66 -1.21 -28.03
CA ARG A 8 -9.08 -0.99 -28.38
C ARG A 8 -9.98 -0.83 -27.17
N LEU A 9 -9.85 -1.68 -26.16
CA LEU A 9 -10.64 -1.58 -24.93
C LEU A 9 -10.37 -0.30 -24.16
N LEU A 10 -9.10 0.12 -24.05
CA LEU A 10 -8.72 1.38 -23.40
C LEU A 10 -9.24 2.60 -24.17
N SER A 11 -9.40 2.51 -25.49
CA SER A 11 -9.94 3.57 -26.35
C SER A 11 -11.46 3.73 -26.26
N GLU A 12 -12.19 2.69 -25.82
CA GLU A 12 -13.67 2.71 -25.73
C GLU A 12 -14.20 3.02 -24.31
N LEU A 13 -13.32 3.17 -23.32
CA LEU A 13 -13.74 3.64 -21.99
C LEU A 13 -14.26 5.08 -22.10
N THR A 14 -15.48 5.31 -21.65
CA THR A 14 -16.04 6.68 -21.66
C THR A 14 -15.17 7.60 -20.80
N PRO A 15 -15.13 8.91 -21.10
CA PRO A 15 -14.37 9.88 -20.32
C PRO A 15 -14.72 9.82 -18.82
N GLU A 16 -15.98 9.52 -18.47
CA GLU A 16 -16.39 9.38 -17.07
C GLU A 16 -15.77 8.16 -16.39
N ILE A 17 -15.73 7.01 -17.07
CA ILE A 17 -15.12 5.78 -16.54
C ILE A 17 -13.60 5.93 -16.47
N ARG A 18 -12.99 6.58 -17.47
CA ARG A 18 -11.56 6.88 -17.48
C ARG A 18 -11.20 7.85 -16.34
N ALA A 19 -12.00 8.88 -16.10
CA ALA A 19 -11.81 9.80 -14.97
C ALA A 19 -12.08 9.15 -13.61
N TYR A 20 -12.96 8.15 -13.56
CA TYR A 20 -13.26 7.39 -12.34
C TYR A 20 -12.17 6.37 -12.00
N LEU A 21 -11.65 5.66 -13.00
CA LEU A 21 -10.55 4.70 -12.84
C LEU A 21 -9.18 5.38 -12.73
N PHE A 22 -9.04 6.58 -13.31
CA PHE A 22 -7.80 7.36 -13.35
C PHE A 22 -8.05 8.85 -13.06
N PRO A 23 -8.47 9.22 -11.83
CA PRO A 23 -8.69 10.62 -11.50
C PRO A 23 -7.36 11.40 -11.52
N GLY A 24 -7.21 12.33 -12.46
CA GLY A 24 -6.05 13.25 -12.55
C GLY A 24 -5.22 13.21 -13.85
N MET A 25 -5.56 12.40 -14.85
CA MET A 25 -4.91 12.48 -16.17
C MET A 25 -5.47 13.65 -17.00
N GLN A 26 -4.87 14.84 -16.86
CA GLN A 26 -4.82 15.79 -17.99
C GLN A 26 -3.92 15.17 -19.05
N GLU A 27 -4.39 15.13 -20.30
CA GLU A 27 -3.66 14.55 -21.43
C GLU A 27 -2.25 15.14 -21.54
N PRO A 28 -1.25 14.31 -21.87
CA PRO A 28 -0.22 14.73 -22.78
C PRO A 28 -0.32 13.90 -24.06
N GLU A 29 -0.41 14.63 -25.17
CA GLU A 29 0.08 14.18 -26.46
C GLU A 29 1.50 13.61 -26.28
N GLU A 30 1.75 12.44 -26.87
CA GLU A 30 3.04 11.70 -26.87
C GLU A 30 3.40 10.94 -25.58
N ALA A 31 3.05 9.65 -25.56
CA ALA A 31 3.53 8.70 -24.54
C ALA A 31 4.97 8.24 -24.85
N PRO A 32 5.96 8.43 -23.94
CA PRO A 32 7.29 7.87 -24.12
C PRO A 32 7.37 6.38 -23.74
N CYS A 33 8.10 5.64 -24.55
CA CYS A 33 8.32 4.19 -24.56
C CYS A 33 9.18 3.64 -23.39
N TYR A 34 8.77 3.79 -22.13
CA TYR A 34 9.59 3.35 -20.97
C TYR A 34 9.15 2.04 -20.27
N TYR A 35 8.46 1.12 -20.95
CA TYR A 35 7.86 -0.07 -20.31
C TYR A 35 8.41 -1.45 -20.73
N LEU A 36 9.65 -1.57 -21.20
CA LEU A 36 10.15 -2.84 -21.77
C LEU A 36 11.22 -3.63 -21.00
N SER A 37 11.72 -3.17 -19.85
CA SER A 37 12.85 -3.87 -19.19
C SER A 37 12.50 -4.70 -17.94
N ALA A 38 11.30 -4.58 -17.36
CA ALA A 38 11.00 -5.22 -16.07
C ALA A 38 10.32 -6.61 -16.17
N LEU A 39 10.27 -7.22 -17.36
CA LEU A 39 9.51 -8.46 -17.61
C LEU A 39 10.33 -9.76 -17.69
N GLU A 40 11.65 -9.72 -17.49
CA GLU A 40 12.49 -10.92 -17.71
C GLU A 40 12.86 -11.74 -16.45
N GLU A 41 12.53 -11.34 -15.22
CA GLU A 41 13.06 -12.04 -14.02
C GLU A 41 12.03 -12.52 -12.97
N CYS A 42 10.80 -12.84 -13.37
CA CYS A 42 9.85 -13.52 -12.47
C CYS A 42 9.59 -14.96 -12.92
N GLU A 43 10.55 -15.87 -12.66
CA GLU A 43 10.25 -17.30 -12.60
C GLU A 43 9.34 -17.60 -11.41
N MET A 44 8.14 -18.09 -11.70
CA MET A 44 7.17 -18.56 -10.71
C MET A 44 7.52 -20.00 -10.27
N PRO A 45 7.65 -20.33 -8.97
CA PRO A 45 7.67 -21.72 -8.55
C PRO A 45 6.26 -22.32 -8.61
N ALA A 46 6.20 -23.50 -9.23
CA ALA A 46 4.99 -24.25 -9.51
C ALA A 46 4.45 -25.02 -8.30
N THR A 47 3.13 -25.20 -8.30
CA THR A 47 2.32 -26.22 -7.60
C THR A 47 2.09 -26.09 -6.08
N VAL A 48 0.83 -25.83 -5.70
CA VAL A 48 0.26 -26.35 -4.44
C VAL A 48 -0.99 -27.15 -4.77
N ARG A 49 -0.89 -28.45 -4.50
CA ARG A 49 -1.87 -29.51 -4.71
C ARG A 49 -2.94 -29.43 -3.61
N LEU A 50 -4.21 -29.28 -3.99
CA LEU A 50 -5.36 -29.36 -3.09
C LEU A 50 -5.54 -30.82 -2.62
N GLU A 51 -5.14 -31.13 -1.40
CA GLU A 51 -5.57 -32.37 -0.73
C GLU A 51 -6.80 -32.11 0.15
N ARG A 52 -7.91 -32.73 -0.26
CA ARG A 52 -9.10 -32.94 0.56
C ARG A 52 -8.74 -33.89 1.70
N LYS A 53 -8.90 -33.47 2.96
CA LYS A 53 -8.96 -34.40 4.10
C LYS A 53 -10.31 -34.31 4.80
N THR A 54 -10.90 -35.49 4.89
CA THR A 54 -12.21 -35.87 5.41
C THR A 54 -12.34 -35.65 6.92
N ALA A 55 -13.55 -35.29 7.33
CA ALA A 55 -14.00 -35.21 8.71
C ALA A 55 -13.83 -36.54 9.46
N ARG A 56 -13.40 -36.46 10.73
CA ARG A 56 -13.72 -37.47 11.74
C ARG A 56 -13.90 -36.83 13.11
N ALA A 57 -14.94 -37.27 13.78
CA ALA A 57 -15.53 -36.72 14.99
C ALA A 57 -14.69 -36.91 16.26
N ALA A 58 -14.80 -35.95 17.18
CA ALA A 58 -14.72 -36.18 18.63
C ALA A 58 -15.45 -35.06 19.36
N ALA A 59 -16.33 -35.43 20.29
CA ALA A 59 -16.96 -34.58 21.31
C ALA A 59 -17.01 -35.42 22.60
N PRO A 60 -17.35 -34.86 23.78
CA PRO A 60 -16.99 -33.57 24.38
C PRO A 60 -16.44 -33.74 25.82
N ILE A 61 -15.83 -32.72 26.43
CA ILE A 61 -15.73 -32.64 27.91
C ILE A 61 -16.19 -31.25 28.36
N PHE A 62 -17.16 -31.30 29.29
CA PHE A 62 -17.97 -30.24 29.85
C PHE A 62 -17.18 -29.28 30.76
N GLY A 63 -17.47 -27.97 30.68
CA GLY A 63 -17.01 -26.97 31.65
C GLY A 63 -17.86 -25.71 31.57
N ARG A 64 -18.79 -25.58 32.52
CA ARG A 64 -19.84 -24.55 32.60
C ARG A 64 -19.29 -23.12 32.63
N GLN A 65 -19.87 -22.23 31.83
CA GLN A 65 -20.28 -20.89 32.27
C GLN A 65 -21.51 -20.44 31.47
N ARG A 66 -22.66 -20.44 32.15
CA ARG A 66 -23.92 -19.83 31.67
C ARG A 66 -23.90 -18.36 32.06
N LYS A 67 -24.11 -17.46 31.08
CA LYS A 67 -25.10 -16.35 31.09
C LYS A 67 -24.60 -15.19 30.22
N ARG A 68 -25.54 -14.70 29.40
CA ARG A 68 -25.51 -13.51 28.53
C ARG A 68 -25.09 -13.76 27.08
N GLU A 69 -25.78 -14.66 26.40
CA GLU A 69 -25.96 -14.61 24.95
C GLU A 69 -27.42 -14.25 24.67
N ALA A 70 -27.72 -12.97 24.86
CA ALA A 70 -28.96 -12.34 24.41
C ALA A 70 -28.64 -10.88 24.12
N GLU A 71 -27.70 -10.65 23.21
CA GLU A 71 -27.39 -9.31 22.71
C GLU A 71 -27.24 -9.39 21.19
N CYS A 72 -28.31 -8.96 20.53
CA CYS A 72 -28.34 -8.40 19.19
C CYS A 72 -27.58 -9.17 18.10
N ARG A 73 -28.23 -10.21 17.55
CA ARG A 73 -28.07 -10.53 16.13
C ARG A 73 -28.70 -9.37 15.34
N ARG A 74 -28.00 -8.24 15.21
CA ARG A 74 -28.33 -7.26 14.18
C ARG A 74 -28.06 -7.96 12.86
N GLU A 75 -29.11 -8.22 12.10
CA GLU A 75 -28.97 -8.40 10.67
C GLU A 75 -28.14 -7.20 10.17
N PRO A 76 -27.08 -7.40 9.38
CA PRO A 76 -26.39 -6.26 8.80
C PRO A 76 -27.42 -5.50 7.99
N ASP A 77 -27.70 -4.27 8.39
CA ASP A 77 -28.57 -3.35 7.65
C ASP A 77 -28.12 -3.42 6.19
N SER A 78 -28.98 -3.98 5.32
CA SER A 78 -28.72 -4.03 3.88
C SER A 78 -28.98 -2.63 3.34
N GLU A 79 -28.13 -1.68 3.71
CA GLU A 79 -27.98 -0.44 2.96
C GLU A 79 -27.64 -0.88 1.54
N GLY A 80 -28.58 -0.66 0.62
CA GLY A 80 -28.35 -0.89 -0.80
C GLY A 80 -27.04 -0.23 -1.21
N LEU A 81 -26.34 -0.86 -2.16
CA LEU A 81 -25.08 -0.31 -2.65
C LEU A 81 -25.32 1.13 -3.12
N ASP A 82 -24.38 2.03 -2.82
CA ASP A 82 -24.49 3.44 -3.20
C ASP A 82 -24.86 3.57 -4.71
N PRO A 83 -25.80 4.44 -5.11
CA PRO A 83 -26.31 4.49 -6.49
C PRO A 83 -25.22 4.66 -7.56
N ARG A 84 -24.13 5.35 -7.22
CA ARG A 84 -22.96 5.47 -8.11
C ARG A 84 -22.26 4.13 -8.28
N THR A 85 -22.11 3.39 -7.19
CA THR A 85 -21.53 2.03 -7.18
C THR A 85 -22.39 1.07 -8.01
N GLU A 86 -23.72 1.16 -7.93
CA GLU A 86 -24.62 0.36 -8.77
C GLU A 86 -24.47 0.67 -10.26
N GLN A 87 -24.34 1.95 -10.63
CA GLN A 87 -24.09 2.36 -12.02
C GLN A 87 -22.76 1.81 -12.54
N ILE A 88 -21.70 1.87 -11.74
CA ILE A 88 -20.39 1.32 -12.10
C ILE A 88 -20.48 -0.19 -12.30
N LEU A 89 -21.16 -0.90 -11.40
CA LEU A 89 -21.34 -2.35 -11.52
C LEU A 89 -22.21 -2.75 -12.72
N ALA A 90 -23.21 -1.95 -13.07
CA ALA A 90 -24.02 -2.17 -14.27
C ALA A 90 -23.17 -2.01 -15.54
N GLU A 91 -22.31 -1.00 -15.58
CA GLU A 91 -21.44 -0.76 -16.73
C GLU A 91 -20.33 -1.81 -16.85
N ILE A 92 -19.73 -2.25 -15.73
CA ILE A 92 -18.79 -3.38 -15.73
C ILE A 92 -19.48 -4.63 -16.29
N ARG A 93 -20.69 -4.96 -15.84
CA ARG A 93 -21.44 -6.13 -16.33
C ARG A 93 -21.73 -6.04 -17.82
N ARG A 94 -22.14 -4.87 -18.30
CA ARG A 94 -22.35 -4.63 -19.73
C ARG A 94 -21.06 -4.86 -20.54
N LEU A 95 -19.92 -4.39 -20.04
CA LEU A 95 -18.62 -4.58 -20.70
C LEU A 95 -18.18 -6.04 -20.68
N GLN A 96 -18.42 -6.76 -19.58
CA GLN A 96 -18.17 -8.20 -19.48
C GLN A 96 -18.97 -8.98 -20.54
N GLU A 97 -20.26 -8.68 -20.70
CA GLU A 97 -21.12 -9.32 -21.70
C GLU A 97 -20.73 -8.96 -23.14
N LYS A 98 -20.41 -7.68 -23.41
CA LYS A 98 -20.04 -7.20 -24.74
C LYS A 98 -18.71 -7.81 -25.23
N TYR A 99 -17.74 -7.96 -24.34
CA TYR A 99 -16.37 -8.36 -24.70
C TYR A 99 -16.00 -9.78 -24.27
N GLY A 100 -16.89 -10.48 -23.55
CA GLY A 100 -16.66 -11.84 -23.06
C GLY A 100 -15.54 -11.93 -22.02
N VAL A 101 -15.29 -10.83 -21.28
CA VAL A 101 -14.17 -10.73 -20.33
C VAL A 101 -14.60 -11.28 -18.98
N THR A 102 -13.86 -12.25 -18.47
CA THR A 102 -14.07 -12.85 -17.15
C THR A 102 -13.64 -11.90 -16.02
N ILE A 103 -14.10 -12.16 -14.79
CA ILE A 103 -13.70 -11.39 -13.60
C ILE A 103 -12.17 -11.49 -13.42
N ASP A 104 -11.60 -12.67 -13.64
CA ASP A 104 -10.15 -12.91 -13.52
C ASP A 104 -9.35 -12.11 -14.55
N GLU A 105 -9.83 -12.02 -15.79
CA GLU A 105 -9.20 -11.18 -16.83
C GLU A 105 -9.33 -9.69 -16.53
N LEU A 106 -10.47 -9.25 -15.98
CA LEU A 106 -10.66 -7.87 -15.54
C LEU A 106 -9.72 -7.52 -14.37
N GLU A 107 -9.54 -8.43 -13.42
CA GLU A 107 -8.58 -8.29 -12.32
C GLU A 107 -7.15 -8.21 -12.86
N LEU A 108 -6.81 -9.02 -13.87
CA LEU A 108 -5.51 -8.97 -14.55
C LEU A 108 -5.29 -7.63 -15.28
N MET A 109 -6.32 -7.11 -15.96
CA MET A 109 -6.27 -5.82 -16.67
C MET A 109 -6.10 -4.65 -15.71
N LEU A 110 -6.90 -4.61 -14.64
CA LEU A 110 -6.72 -3.63 -13.56
C LEU A 110 -5.35 -3.81 -12.91
N GLY A 111 -4.91 -5.07 -12.75
CA GLY A 111 -3.58 -5.54 -12.35
C GLY A 111 -2.44 -4.80 -13.04
N TYR A 112 -2.54 -4.71 -14.36
CA TYR A 112 -1.53 -4.15 -15.25
C TYR A 112 -1.43 -2.62 -15.18
N THR A 113 -2.47 -1.92 -14.72
CA THR A 113 -2.54 -0.45 -14.76
C THR A 113 -2.25 0.23 -13.42
N VAL A 114 -1.52 -0.40 -12.50
CA VAL A 114 -1.11 0.28 -11.26
C VAL A 114 -0.08 1.35 -11.59
N LYS A 115 -0.57 2.55 -11.90
CA LYS A 115 0.26 3.75 -11.93
C LYS A 115 0.57 4.13 -10.49
N LEU A 116 1.84 4.02 -10.10
CA LEU A 116 2.31 4.55 -8.83
C LEU A 116 2.36 6.08 -8.93
N SER A 117 1.80 6.74 -7.93
CA SER A 117 1.95 8.16 -7.71
C SER A 117 3.39 8.50 -7.37
N PRO A 118 3.95 9.59 -7.92
CA PRO A 118 5.12 10.21 -7.34
C PRO A 118 4.87 10.57 -5.87
N LEU A 119 5.87 10.37 -5.04
CA LEU A 119 5.88 10.70 -3.62
C LEU A 119 6.66 11.99 -3.44
N ARG A 120 5.95 13.08 -3.17
CA ARG A 120 6.53 14.40 -2.93
C ARG A 120 6.76 14.63 -1.45
N ILE A 121 7.99 14.95 -1.08
CA ILE A 121 8.38 15.27 0.29
C ILE A 121 8.71 16.75 0.36
N THR A 122 7.94 17.48 1.16
CA THR A 122 8.18 18.92 1.35
C THR A 122 9.32 19.19 2.31
N ARG A 123 9.85 20.42 2.28
CA ARG A 123 10.91 20.87 3.22
C ARG A 123 10.54 20.71 4.70
N GLY A 124 9.25 20.75 5.03
CA GLY A 124 8.75 20.50 6.39
C GLY A 124 8.49 19.03 6.72
N GLY A 125 9.00 18.09 5.90
CA GLY A 125 8.81 16.66 6.08
C GLY A 125 7.35 16.20 5.92
N ARG A 126 6.54 16.89 5.11
CA ARG A 126 5.20 16.40 4.76
C ARG A 126 5.28 15.54 3.51
N ILE A 127 4.46 14.50 3.45
CA ILE A 127 4.50 13.49 2.39
C ILE A 127 3.19 13.58 1.61
N PHE A 128 3.28 13.77 0.30
CA PHE A 128 2.12 13.88 -0.59
C PHE A 128 2.23 12.86 -1.72
N LEU A 129 1.09 12.26 -2.07
CA LEU A 129 0.96 11.43 -3.25
C LEU A 129 0.31 12.25 -4.37
N THR A 130 1.13 12.81 -5.25
CA THR A 130 0.70 13.77 -6.29
C THR A 130 -0.22 13.13 -7.34
N GLY A 131 0.03 11.86 -7.69
CA GLY A 131 -0.77 11.07 -8.63
C GLY A 131 -2.12 10.59 -8.08
N TYR A 132 -2.43 10.84 -6.80
CA TYR A 132 -3.74 10.58 -6.19
C TYR A 132 -4.34 11.87 -5.62
N GLY A 133 -4.34 12.95 -6.42
CA GLY A 133 -4.95 14.22 -6.05
C GLY A 133 -4.24 14.96 -4.92
N ASP A 134 -2.90 14.90 -4.87
CA ASP A 134 -2.08 15.52 -3.83
C ASP A 134 -2.51 15.14 -2.40
N THR A 135 -2.86 13.87 -2.19
CA THR A 135 -3.30 13.42 -0.87
C THR A 135 -2.14 13.35 0.11
N GLU A 136 -2.29 13.98 1.27
CA GLU A 136 -1.28 14.00 2.34
C GLU A 136 -1.29 12.69 3.15
N VAL A 137 -0.13 12.06 3.28
CA VAL A 137 0.07 10.89 4.15
C VAL A 137 0.52 11.36 5.53
N LYS A 138 -0.42 11.45 6.45
CA LYS A 138 -0.18 11.92 7.82
C LYS A 138 0.34 10.80 8.73
N MET A 139 1.49 11.03 9.37
CA MET A 139 2.07 10.14 10.38
C MET A 139 2.89 10.93 11.39
N THR A 140 3.27 10.30 12.51
CA THR A 140 4.07 10.92 13.58
C THR A 140 5.48 11.26 13.12
N ASN A 141 6.13 12.27 13.71
CA ASN A 141 7.49 12.66 13.35
C ASN A 141 8.49 11.49 13.46
N VAL A 142 8.33 10.62 14.47
CA VAL A 142 9.21 9.44 14.67
C VAL A 142 9.04 8.45 13.53
N ALA A 143 7.79 8.21 13.11
CA ALA A 143 7.49 7.34 11.98
C ALA A 143 8.00 7.91 10.66
N LYS A 144 7.91 9.25 10.47
CA LYS A 144 8.49 9.92 9.30
C LYS A 144 10.00 9.78 9.24
N ALA A 145 10.69 10.01 10.36
CA ALA A 145 12.14 9.91 10.40
C ALA A 145 12.60 8.48 10.05
N LEU A 146 11.94 7.47 10.63
CA LEU A 146 12.16 6.09 10.27
C LEU A 146 11.91 5.85 8.77
N TYR A 147 10.79 6.35 8.25
CA TYR A 147 10.44 6.19 6.84
C TYR A 147 11.48 6.82 5.91
N PHE A 148 11.91 8.05 6.19
CA PHE A 148 12.92 8.77 5.42
C PHE A 148 14.27 8.07 5.45
N LEU A 149 14.68 7.48 6.57
CA LEU A 149 15.87 6.63 6.61
C LEU A 149 15.77 5.50 5.57
N TYR A 150 14.68 4.73 5.56
CA TYR A 150 14.49 3.70 4.54
C TYR A 150 14.34 4.25 3.12
N LEU A 151 13.98 5.53 2.97
CA LEU A 151 13.98 6.16 1.67
C LEU A 151 15.39 6.49 1.18
N LEU A 152 16.29 6.89 2.08
CA LEU A 152 17.69 7.19 1.78
C LEU A 152 18.53 5.93 1.55
N HIS A 153 18.08 4.78 2.04
CA HIS A 153 18.70 3.45 1.86
C HIS A 153 17.92 2.57 0.86
N PRO A 154 18.07 2.76 -0.47
CA PRO A 154 17.42 1.93 -1.48
C PRO A 154 17.80 0.44 -1.41
N GLU A 155 19.00 0.12 -0.92
CA GLU A 155 19.46 -1.24 -0.63
C GLU A 155 18.63 -1.93 0.46
N GLY A 156 17.99 -1.14 1.32
CA GLY A 156 17.23 -1.60 2.47
C GLY A 156 18.09 -1.83 3.72
N LEU A 157 17.43 -1.88 4.87
CA LEU A 157 18.08 -2.06 6.17
C LEU A 157 17.44 -3.23 6.94
N ARG A 158 18.25 -3.95 7.71
CA ARG A 158 17.75 -4.88 8.71
C ARG A 158 17.46 -4.12 10.00
N TYR A 159 16.48 -4.57 10.77
CA TYR A 159 16.15 -3.94 12.06
C TYR A 159 17.33 -3.86 13.03
N LYS A 160 18.19 -4.87 13.04
CA LYS A 160 19.43 -4.88 13.84
C LYS A 160 20.45 -3.82 13.43
N GLU A 161 20.38 -3.31 12.20
CA GLU A 161 21.29 -2.29 11.68
C GLU A 161 20.81 -0.88 12.02
N ILE A 162 19.53 -0.68 12.33
CA ILE A 162 18.94 0.63 12.60
C ILE A 162 19.65 1.37 13.76
N ALA A 163 20.13 0.64 14.76
CA ALA A 163 20.90 1.23 15.86
C ALA A 163 22.23 1.85 15.40
N ALA A 164 22.84 1.33 14.34
CA ALA A 164 24.06 1.92 13.75
C ALA A 164 23.77 3.22 12.99
N HIS A 165 22.52 3.45 12.58
CA HIS A 165 22.06 4.67 11.90
C HIS A 165 21.42 5.68 12.85
N LYS A 166 21.71 5.60 14.16
CA LYS A 166 21.14 6.50 15.17
C LYS A 166 21.42 7.98 14.85
N ASP A 167 22.66 8.32 14.50
CA ASP A 167 23.06 9.71 14.22
C ASP A 167 22.34 10.28 13.00
N GLU A 168 22.14 9.44 11.99
CA GLU A 168 21.39 9.78 10.79
C GLU A 168 19.90 9.99 11.11
N LEU A 169 19.31 9.11 11.93
CA LEU A 169 17.95 9.27 12.42
C LEU A 169 17.76 10.56 13.24
N LEU A 170 18.73 10.93 14.08
CA LEU A 170 18.69 12.20 14.82
C LEU A 170 18.68 13.40 13.87
N HIS A 171 19.54 13.37 12.85
CA HIS A 171 19.60 14.44 11.84
C HIS A 171 18.27 14.55 11.06
N ILE A 172 17.76 13.43 10.57
CA ILE A 172 16.49 13.37 9.85
C ILE A 172 15.36 13.87 10.76
N TYR A 173 15.23 13.33 11.97
CA TYR A 173 14.16 13.71 12.89
C TYR A 173 14.21 15.20 13.23
N GLY A 174 15.40 15.76 13.49
CA GLY A 174 15.57 17.19 13.78
C GLY A 174 15.10 18.09 12.63
N SER A 175 15.29 17.68 11.38
CA SER A 175 14.77 18.43 10.22
C SER A 175 13.24 18.37 10.09
N VAL A 176 12.62 17.27 10.55
CA VAL A 176 11.17 17.05 10.48
C VAL A 176 10.41 17.67 11.65
N SER A 177 10.98 17.62 12.86
CA SER A 177 10.30 18.09 14.06
C SER A 177 10.26 19.62 14.16
N GLY A 178 11.33 20.30 13.75
CA GLY A 178 11.43 21.77 13.60
C GLY A 178 11.21 22.61 14.87
N ARG A 179 10.70 22.03 15.97
CA ARG A 179 10.32 22.71 17.22
C ARG A 179 10.58 21.89 18.50
N ASP A 180 11.03 20.64 18.36
CA ASP A 180 11.31 19.78 19.51
C ASP A 180 12.68 20.16 20.12
N GLU A 181 12.78 20.11 21.45
CA GLU A 181 14.06 20.34 22.12
C GLU A 181 15.03 19.18 21.78
N PRO A 182 16.34 19.45 21.63
CA PRO A 182 17.32 18.41 21.29
C PRO A 182 17.27 17.17 22.20
N GLU A 183 16.99 17.36 23.49
CA GLU A 183 16.85 16.25 24.44
C GLU A 183 15.62 15.38 24.18
N GLU A 184 14.50 15.96 23.73
CA GLU A 184 13.29 15.21 23.40
C GLU A 184 13.45 14.42 22.11
N ILE A 185 14.17 14.99 21.15
CA ILE A 185 14.58 14.33 19.91
C ILE A 185 15.43 13.10 20.25
N GLU A 186 16.45 13.29 21.09
CA GLU A 186 17.36 12.22 21.47
C GLU A 186 16.64 11.08 22.19
N LYS A 187 15.82 11.39 23.20
CA LYS A 187 14.99 10.40 23.91
C LYS A 187 14.07 9.62 22.95
N SER A 188 13.47 10.29 21.98
CA SER A 188 12.56 9.65 21.02
C SER A 188 13.29 8.69 20.09
N ILE A 189 14.50 9.06 19.64
CA ILE A 189 15.32 8.19 18.79
C ILE A 189 15.95 7.06 19.60
N ASP A 190 16.37 7.30 20.85
CA ASP A 190 16.85 6.24 21.76
C ASP A 190 15.81 5.14 21.95
N LEU A 191 14.56 5.54 22.21
CA LEU A 191 13.45 4.60 22.31
C LEU A 191 13.19 3.86 21.01
N LEU A 192 13.42 4.50 19.85
CA LEU A 192 13.21 3.91 18.54
C LEU A 192 14.27 2.83 18.22
N VAL A 193 15.53 3.09 18.57
CA VAL A 193 16.66 2.20 18.27
C VAL A 193 16.92 1.16 19.36
N ASP A 194 16.18 1.22 20.48
CA ASP A 194 16.29 0.27 21.58
C ASP A 194 16.03 -1.18 21.08
N PRO A 195 17.03 -2.08 21.14
CA PRO A 195 16.89 -3.46 20.68
C PRO A 195 15.93 -4.28 21.56
N PHE A 196 15.67 -3.86 22.79
CA PHE A 196 14.68 -4.49 23.67
C PHE A 196 13.28 -3.89 23.53
N GLY A 197 13.18 -2.76 22.81
CA GLY A 197 11.96 -2.04 22.57
C GLY A 197 11.11 -2.60 21.43
N ASN A 198 9.83 -2.24 21.41
CA ASN A 198 8.94 -2.53 20.29
C ASN A 198 8.69 -1.30 19.39
N ALA A 199 9.32 -0.17 19.70
CA ALA A 199 9.05 1.12 19.05
C ALA A 199 9.31 1.06 17.54
N LEU A 200 10.34 0.35 17.10
CA LEU A 200 10.63 0.16 15.68
C LEU A 200 9.47 -0.53 14.95
N ASN A 201 8.95 -1.63 15.51
CA ASN A 201 7.81 -2.37 14.95
C ASN A 201 6.53 -1.55 14.95
N VAL A 202 6.29 -0.80 16.03
CA VAL A 202 5.13 0.09 16.17
C VAL A 202 5.18 1.20 15.11
N ASN A 203 6.33 1.86 14.93
CA ASN A 203 6.47 2.94 13.97
C ASN A 203 6.43 2.44 12.52
N ALA A 204 7.05 1.30 12.20
CA ALA A 204 6.91 0.66 10.89
C ALA A 204 5.44 0.30 10.58
N SER A 205 4.70 -0.19 11.59
CA SER A 205 3.27 -0.46 11.47
C SER A 205 2.45 0.81 11.26
N ARG A 206 2.80 1.92 11.94
CA ARG A 206 2.17 3.22 11.74
C ARG A 206 2.38 3.76 10.33
N VAL A 207 3.59 3.63 9.77
CA VAL A 207 3.89 3.97 8.36
C VAL A 207 2.97 3.17 7.44
N LYS A 208 2.90 1.85 7.63
CA LYS A 208 2.04 0.97 6.84
C LYS A 208 0.56 1.37 6.91
N THR A 209 0.04 1.65 8.10
CA THR A 209 -1.34 2.10 8.30
C THR A 209 -1.60 3.46 7.66
N ALA A 210 -0.66 4.40 7.75
CA ALA A 210 -0.80 5.72 7.15
C ALA A 210 -0.99 5.65 5.63
N PHE A 211 -0.22 4.82 4.93
CA PHE A 211 -0.40 4.62 3.49
C PHE A 211 -1.70 3.86 3.17
N ARG A 212 -2.07 2.84 3.94
CA ARG A 212 -3.32 2.08 3.75
C ARG A 212 -4.59 2.92 3.94
N ASN A 213 -4.52 3.98 4.73
CA ASN A 213 -5.65 4.90 4.94
C ASN A 213 -5.85 5.86 3.76
N VAL A 214 -4.81 6.04 2.93
CA VAL A 214 -4.82 7.01 1.81
C VAL A 214 -5.02 6.30 0.47
N VAL A 215 -4.41 5.14 0.29
CA VAL A 215 -4.49 4.36 -0.97
C VAL A 215 -4.92 2.92 -0.68
N SER A 216 -5.42 2.24 -1.72
CA SER A 216 -5.79 0.83 -1.63
C SER A 216 -4.59 -0.04 -1.23
N ASP A 217 -4.84 -1.16 -0.53
CA ASP A 217 -3.78 -2.04 -0.01
C ASP A 217 -2.84 -2.56 -1.11
N ARG A 218 -3.38 -2.75 -2.32
CA ARG A 218 -2.62 -3.18 -3.51
C ARG A 218 -1.56 -2.17 -3.94
N ILE A 219 -1.82 -0.88 -3.71
CA ILE A 219 -0.94 0.23 -4.05
C ILE A 219 -0.04 0.55 -2.85
N ALA A 220 -0.59 0.56 -1.64
CA ALA A 220 0.10 0.89 -0.40
C ALA A 220 1.40 0.10 -0.21
N ARG A 221 1.43 -1.19 -0.61
CA ARG A 221 2.59 -2.09 -0.48
C ARG A 221 3.88 -1.60 -1.13
N PHE A 222 3.79 -0.69 -2.10
CA PHE A 222 4.95 -0.10 -2.75
C PHE A 222 5.52 1.09 -1.95
N TYR A 223 4.71 1.73 -1.10
CA TYR A 223 5.10 2.95 -0.40
C TYR A 223 5.56 2.73 1.03
N TYR A 224 5.18 1.64 1.70
CA TYR A 224 5.60 1.37 3.08
C TYR A 224 6.79 0.41 3.17
N ILE A 225 7.44 0.41 4.33
CA ILE A 225 8.56 -0.48 4.64
C ILE A 225 8.08 -1.93 4.66
N ASN A 226 8.58 -2.75 3.75
CA ASN A 226 8.21 -4.15 3.62
C ASN A 226 9.45 -5.06 3.60
N GLY A 227 9.28 -6.30 4.03
CA GLY A 227 10.33 -7.32 4.07
C GLY A 227 9.99 -8.44 5.06
N ALA A 228 10.55 -9.62 4.82
CA ALA A 228 10.31 -10.78 5.67
C ALA A 228 10.91 -10.59 7.09
N ALA A 229 10.48 -11.44 8.02
CA ALA A 229 11.03 -11.43 9.38
C ALA A 229 12.51 -11.86 9.33
N GLY A 230 13.39 -11.09 9.99
CA GLY A 230 14.84 -11.35 9.97
C GLY A 230 15.58 -10.82 8.73
N ASP A 231 14.88 -10.60 7.62
CA ASP A 231 15.47 -10.11 6.38
C ASP A 231 15.53 -8.58 6.28
N VAL A 232 16.29 -8.14 5.27
CA VAL A 232 16.40 -6.75 4.83
C VAL A 232 15.00 -6.22 4.50
N LYS A 233 14.68 -5.05 5.05
CA LYS A 233 13.45 -4.32 4.78
C LYS A 233 13.74 -3.12 3.93
N LYS A 234 12.84 -2.81 3.01
CA LYS A 234 12.97 -1.64 2.14
C LYS A 234 11.61 -1.11 1.75
N VAL A 235 11.61 0.11 1.23
CA VAL A 235 10.47 0.68 0.53
C VAL A 235 10.61 0.30 -0.95
N PRO A 236 9.70 -0.50 -1.53
CA PRO A 236 9.82 -0.95 -2.93
C PRO A 236 9.63 0.13 -3.99
N LEU A 237 9.29 1.35 -3.59
CA LEU A 237 9.08 2.49 -4.48
C LEU A 237 10.36 2.85 -5.23
N ASP A 238 10.22 3.09 -6.53
CA ASP A 238 11.30 3.62 -7.36
C ASP A 238 11.74 5.00 -6.84
N ARG A 239 13.04 5.24 -6.82
CA ARG A 239 13.63 6.48 -6.30
C ARG A 239 13.39 7.64 -7.25
N ASP A 240 13.19 7.37 -8.54
CA ASP A 240 12.80 8.37 -9.53
C ASP A 240 11.39 8.93 -9.28
N LEU A 241 10.56 8.20 -8.55
CA LEU A 241 9.24 8.66 -8.12
C LEU A 241 9.28 9.43 -6.80
N VAL A 242 10.44 9.56 -6.14
CA VAL A 242 10.58 10.30 -4.88
C VAL A 242 11.11 11.71 -5.18
N LEU A 243 10.25 12.71 -4.99
CA LEU A 243 10.56 14.10 -5.26
C LEU A 243 10.80 14.86 -3.95
N TRP A 244 12.04 15.26 -3.71
CA TRP A 244 12.43 16.05 -2.54
C TRP A 244 12.36 17.55 -2.86
N GLU A 245 11.64 18.32 -2.05
CA GLU A 245 11.71 19.78 -2.05
C GLU A 245 12.82 20.23 -1.09
N TYR A 246 13.84 20.90 -1.64
CA TYR A 246 14.99 21.43 -0.90
C TYR A 246 14.75 22.86 -0.38
#